data_AF-A0A659S0I3-F1
#
_entry.id   AF-A0A659S0I3-F1
#
_cell.length_a   1.000
_cell.length_b   1.000
_cell.length_c   1.000
_cell.angle_alpha   90.00
_cell.angle_beta   90.00
_cell.angle_gamma   90.00
#
_symmetry.space_group_name_H-M   'P 1'
#
loop_
_entity.id
_entity.type
_entity.pdbx_description
1 polymer ?
#
loop_
_entity_poly.entity_id
_entity_poly.type
_entity_poly.pdbx_seq_one_letter_code
_entity_poly.pdbx_strand_id
1 'polypeptide(L)'
;MKDLLKFLKAQTKTEEFDAIKIALASPDMIRSWSFGEVKKPETINYRTFKPERDGLFCARIFGPVKDYECLCGKYKRLKHRGVICEKCGVEVTQTKVRRERMGHIELASPTAHIWFLKSLPSRIGLLLDMPLRDIERVLYFESYVVIEGGMTNLERQQILTEEQYLDALEEFGDEFDAKMGAEAIQALLKSMDLEQECETLREELNETNSETKRKKLTKRIKLLEAFVQSGNKPEWMILTVLPVLPPDLRPLVPLDGGRFATSDLNDLYRRVINRNNRLKRLLDLAAPDIIVRNEKRMLQEAVDALLELSLIH
;
A
#
# COMPACT_ATOMS: atom_id res chain seq x y z
N MET A 1 19.91 9.55 -40.78
CA MET A 1 19.84 10.82 -39.99
C MET A 1 18.41 11.28 -39.71
N LYS A 2 17.48 11.27 -40.68
CA LYS A 2 16.07 11.66 -40.46
C LYS A 2 15.31 10.74 -39.49
N ASP A 3 15.59 9.44 -39.46
CA ASP A 3 14.95 8.51 -38.52
C ASP A 3 15.47 8.61 -37.09
N LEU A 4 16.75 8.95 -36.90
CA LEU A 4 17.31 9.25 -35.58
C LEU A 4 16.70 10.53 -34.98
N LEU A 5 16.46 11.54 -35.83
CA LEU A 5 15.79 12.79 -35.46
C LEU A 5 14.31 12.57 -35.10
N LYS A 6 13.63 11.62 -35.76
CA LYS A 6 12.26 11.19 -35.38
C LYS A 6 12.23 10.48 -34.02
N PHE A 7 13.19 9.60 -33.75
CA PHE A 7 13.34 8.94 -32.44
C PHE A 7 13.63 9.93 -31.30
N LEU A 8 14.48 10.94 -31.55
CA LEU A 8 14.77 12.00 -30.59
C LEU A 8 13.57 12.95 -30.37
N LYS A 9 12.79 13.26 -31.42
CA LYS A 9 11.55 14.04 -31.32
C LYS A 9 10.44 13.32 -30.55
N ALA A 10 10.40 11.99 -30.58
CA ALA A 10 9.41 11.22 -29.81
C ALA A 10 9.70 11.25 -28.29
N GLN A 11 10.97 11.37 -27.89
CA GLN A 11 11.37 11.41 -26.46
C GLN A 11 11.15 12.77 -25.77
N THR A 12 10.72 13.82 -26.48
CA THR A 12 10.62 15.19 -25.94
C THR A 12 9.27 15.86 -26.13
N LYS A 13 8.25 15.14 -26.63
CA LYS A 13 6.88 15.65 -26.54
C LYS A 13 6.33 15.35 -25.16
N THR A 14 6.46 16.31 -24.26
CA THR A 14 5.46 16.48 -23.21
C THR A 14 4.16 16.76 -23.95
N GLU A 15 3.32 15.73 -24.15
CA GLU A 15 1.98 15.98 -24.68
C GLU A 15 1.24 16.81 -23.63
N GLU A 16 0.79 18.00 -24.04
CA GLU A 16 -0.10 18.80 -23.20
C GLU A 16 -1.39 17.97 -22.98
N PHE A 17 -1.80 17.85 -21.73
CA PHE A 17 -2.99 17.10 -21.36
C PHE A 17 -4.15 18.05 -21.08
N ASP A 18 -5.35 17.68 -21.50
CA ASP A 18 -6.56 18.49 -21.29
C ASP A 18 -7.33 18.10 -20.01
N ALA A 19 -7.06 16.91 -19.46
CA ALA A 19 -7.79 16.37 -18.31
C ALA A 19 -6.89 15.57 -17.35
N ILE A 20 -7.24 15.61 -16.07
CA ILE A 20 -6.60 14.82 -15.00
C ILE A 20 -7.63 13.83 -14.46
N LYS A 21 -7.25 12.56 -14.36
CA LYS A 21 -8.04 11.49 -13.74
C LYS A 21 -7.36 11.01 -12.47
N ILE A 22 -8.14 10.80 -11.42
CA ILE A 22 -7.71 10.12 -10.18
C ILE A 22 -8.46 8.79 -10.06
N ALA A 23 -7.77 7.75 -9.62
CA ALA A 23 -8.30 6.42 -9.41
C ALA A 23 -7.55 5.73 -8.27
N LEU A 24 -8.07 4.59 -7.80
CA LEU A 24 -7.32 3.75 -6.87
C LEU A 24 -6.19 3.05 -7.63
N ALA A 25 -5.04 2.94 -6.98
CA ALA A 25 -3.89 2.24 -7.55
C ALA A 25 -3.98 0.76 -7.22
N SER A 26 -4.01 -0.10 -8.24
CA SER A 26 -3.87 -1.54 -8.02
C SER A 26 -2.45 -1.87 -7.56
N PRO A 27 -2.23 -3.00 -6.86
CA PRO A 27 -0.89 -3.46 -6.50
C PRO A 27 0.06 -3.55 -7.71
N ASP A 28 -0.45 -4.03 -8.85
CA ASP A 28 0.32 -4.14 -10.09
C ASP A 28 0.65 -2.77 -10.70
N MET A 29 -0.27 -1.81 -10.58
CA MET A 29 -0.02 -0.44 -10.99
C MET A 29 1.08 0.20 -10.14
N ILE A 30 1.07 -0.01 -8.82
CA ILE A 30 2.14 0.48 -7.92
C ILE A 30 3.50 -0.14 -8.32
N ARG A 31 3.53 -1.44 -8.64
CA ARG A 31 4.76 -2.10 -9.14
C ARG A 31 5.22 -1.51 -10.47
N SER A 32 4.30 -1.16 -11.37
CA SER A 32 4.63 -0.58 -12.68
C SER A 32 5.30 0.80 -12.59
N TRP A 33 5.00 1.59 -11.57
CA TRP A 33 5.66 2.88 -11.31
C TRP A 33 7.05 2.72 -10.71
N SER A 34 7.33 1.55 -10.14
CA SER A 34 8.52 1.32 -9.36
C SER A 34 9.72 0.92 -10.21
N PHE A 35 10.86 1.53 -9.90
CA PHE A 35 12.16 1.16 -10.48
C PHE A 35 12.90 0.10 -9.63
N GLY A 36 12.30 -0.36 -8.53
CA GLY A 36 12.84 -1.42 -7.69
C GLY A 36 12.30 -1.43 -6.26
N GLU A 37 12.38 -2.61 -5.64
CA GLU A 37 11.97 -2.84 -4.26
C GLU A 37 13.03 -2.31 -3.27
N VAL A 38 12.58 -1.54 -2.27
CA VAL A 38 13.40 -1.11 -1.13
C VAL A 38 13.32 -2.17 -0.05
N LYS A 39 14.44 -2.87 0.18
CA LYS A 39 14.50 -4.00 1.12
C LYS A 39 15.06 -3.62 2.47
N LYS A 40 15.91 -2.60 2.53
CA LYS A 40 16.63 -2.26 3.75
C LYS A 40 16.30 -0.85 4.25
N PRO A 41 16.32 -0.63 5.58
CA PRO A 41 16.03 0.68 6.16
C PRO A 41 17.21 1.65 6.04
N GLU A 42 18.40 1.21 5.62
CA GLU A 42 19.56 2.08 5.61
C GLU A 42 19.44 3.17 4.53
N THR A 43 20.05 4.32 4.80
CA THR A 43 20.01 5.49 3.94
C THR A 43 21.34 5.67 3.21
N ILE A 44 22.34 6.17 3.92
CA ILE A 44 23.69 6.41 3.44
C ILE A 44 24.72 5.79 4.39
N ASN A 45 25.87 5.44 3.84
CA ASN A 45 26.98 4.94 4.61
C ASN A 45 27.61 6.08 5.43
N TYR A 46 27.80 5.88 6.73
CA TYR A 46 28.32 6.92 7.64
C TYR A 46 29.77 7.35 7.36
N ARG A 47 30.59 6.51 6.72
CA ARG A 47 32.00 6.83 6.39
C ARG A 47 32.14 7.44 5.00
N THR A 48 31.47 6.85 4.01
CA THR A 48 31.66 7.21 2.60
C THR A 48 30.61 8.19 2.08
N PHE A 49 29.54 8.43 2.84
CA PHE A 49 28.36 9.21 2.44
C PHE A 49 27.71 8.72 1.14
N LYS A 50 28.02 7.49 0.71
CA LYS A 50 27.42 6.87 -0.46
C LYS A 50 26.09 6.22 -0.08
N PRO A 51 25.07 6.27 -0.94
CA PRO A 51 23.82 5.56 -0.70
C PRO A 51 24.04 4.05 -0.56
N GLU A 52 23.34 3.45 0.39
CA GLU A 52 23.38 2.01 0.62
C GLU A 52 22.60 1.25 -0.47
N ARG A 53 23.02 0.01 -0.72
CA ARG A 53 22.37 -0.86 -1.71
C ARG A 53 21.03 -1.37 -1.16
N ASP A 54 19.98 -1.29 -1.97
CA ASP A 54 18.60 -1.68 -1.64
C ASP A 54 17.98 -0.89 -0.48
N GLY A 55 18.63 0.21 -0.07
CA GLY A 55 18.16 1.15 0.93
C GLY A 55 17.31 2.29 0.36
N LEU A 56 16.87 3.19 1.24
CA LEU A 56 15.96 4.29 0.92
C LEU A 56 16.52 5.32 -0.07
N PHE A 57 17.84 5.39 -0.24
CA PHE A 57 18.49 6.33 -1.16
C PHE A 57 19.19 5.62 -2.32
N CYS A 58 18.96 4.32 -2.50
CA CYS A 58 19.70 3.45 -3.40
C CYS A 58 19.80 4.02 -4.83
N ALA A 59 21.03 4.19 -5.32
CA ALA A 59 21.27 4.73 -6.65
C ALA A 59 20.82 3.81 -7.79
N ARG A 60 20.69 2.50 -7.53
CA ARG A 60 20.18 1.53 -8.50
C ARG A 60 18.70 1.75 -8.78
N ILE A 61 17.92 2.01 -7.73
CA ILE A 61 16.46 2.19 -7.80
C ILE A 61 16.15 3.61 -8.28
N PHE A 62 16.68 4.62 -7.59
CA PHE A 62 16.27 6.01 -7.79
C PHE A 62 17.13 6.76 -8.83
N GLY A 63 18.29 6.22 -9.22
CA GLY A 63 19.20 6.86 -10.18
C GLY A 63 20.48 7.43 -9.54
N PRO A 64 21.41 7.94 -10.37
CA PRO A 64 22.76 8.32 -9.96
C PRO A 64 22.78 9.59 -9.11
N VAL A 65 23.76 9.68 -8.20
CA VAL A 65 23.96 10.87 -7.32
C VAL A 65 24.58 12.04 -8.09
N LYS A 66 25.40 11.75 -9.11
CA LYS A 66 26.08 12.73 -9.95
C LYS A 66 25.66 12.55 -11.40
N ASP A 67 25.56 13.65 -12.14
CA ASP A 67 25.15 13.64 -13.53
C ASP A 67 26.11 12.81 -14.40
N TYR A 68 25.55 11.86 -15.14
CA TYR A 68 26.27 10.98 -16.06
C TYR A 68 27.47 10.28 -15.42
N GLU A 69 27.36 9.91 -14.14
CA GLU A 69 28.36 9.13 -13.41
C GLU A 69 27.70 8.03 -12.58
N CYS A 70 28.16 6.79 -12.75
CA CYS A 70 27.70 5.67 -11.91
C CYS A 70 28.29 5.75 -10.49
N LEU A 71 27.63 5.12 -9.51
CA LEU A 71 28.02 5.20 -8.09
C LEU A 71 29.46 4.74 -7.79
N CYS A 72 29.96 3.72 -8.51
CA CYS A 72 31.32 3.22 -8.34
C CYS A 72 32.39 4.02 -9.12
N GLY A 73 31.98 4.91 -10.02
CA GLY A 73 32.89 5.69 -10.85
C GLY A 73 33.53 4.94 -12.04
N LYS A 74 33.14 3.68 -12.33
CA LYS A 74 33.61 2.92 -13.51
C LYS A 74 33.26 3.63 -14.82
N TYR A 75 32.00 4.02 -14.96
CA TYR A 75 31.49 4.80 -16.09
C TYR A 75 31.27 6.24 -15.66
N LYS A 76 31.91 7.16 -16.40
CA LYS A 76 31.83 8.61 -16.21
C LYS A 76 31.68 9.31 -17.56
N ARG A 77 31.14 10.53 -17.53
CA ARG A 77 30.95 11.44 -18.68
C ARG A 77 29.80 11.00 -19.60
N LEU A 78 29.35 11.93 -20.44
CA LEU A 78 28.21 11.78 -21.34
C LEU A 78 28.27 10.58 -22.29
N LYS A 79 29.48 10.11 -22.65
CA LYS A 79 29.69 9.01 -23.60
C LYS A 79 29.04 7.68 -23.19
N HIS A 80 28.79 7.49 -21.90
CA HIS A 80 28.18 6.28 -21.35
C HIS A 80 26.71 6.46 -20.97
N ARG A 81 26.05 7.53 -21.46
CA ARG A 81 24.63 7.78 -21.19
C ARG A 81 23.77 6.56 -21.54
N GLY A 82 22.90 6.16 -20.62
CA GLY A 82 22.00 5.01 -20.77
C GLY A 82 22.64 3.64 -20.48
N VAL A 83 23.96 3.58 -20.23
CA VAL A 83 24.62 2.32 -19.86
C VAL A 83 24.34 2.00 -18.40
N ILE A 84 23.89 0.79 -18.11
CA ILE A 84 23.75 0.25 -16.75
C ILE A 84 25.09 -0.35 -16.33
N CYS A 85 25.65 0.14 -15.22
CA CYS A 85 26.94 -0.33 -14.74
C CYS A 85 26.87 -1.76 -14.19
N GLU A 86 27.67 -2.69 -14.73
CA GLU A 86 27.74 -4.09 -14.24
C GLU A 86 28.13 -4.22 -12.75
N LYS A 87 28.94 -3.29 -12.22
CA LYS A 87 29.44 -3.37 -10.84
C LYS A 87 28.41 -2.91 -9.80
N CYS A 88 27.69 -1.82 -10.08
CA CYS A 88 26.78 -1.21 -9.11
C CYS A 88 25.30 -1.22 -9.54
N GLY A 89 24.99 -1.65 -10.76
CA GLY A 89 23.64 -1.65 -11.34
C GLY A 89 23.06 -0.26 -11.62
N VAL A 90 23.86 0.81 -11.45
CA VAL A 90 23.38 2.19 -11.62
C VAL A 90 23.43 2.57 -13.09
N GLU A 91 22.31 3.04 -13.60
CA GLU A 91 22.18 3.62 -14.93
C GLU A 91 22.84 5.01 -14.97
N VAL A 92 23.64 5.26 -16.01
CA VAL A 92 24.30 6.55 -16.23
C VAL A 92 23.32 7.52 -16.89
N THR A 93 22.68 8.34 -16.07
CA THR A 93 21.67 9.34 -16.45
C THR A 93 21.90 10.66 -15.68
N GLN A 94 21.07 11.68 -15.91
CA GLN A 94 21.02 12.88 -15.07
C GLN A 94 20.52 12.55 -13.67
N THR A 95 20.95 13.31 -12.66
CA THR A 95 20.49 13.19 -11.28
C THR A 95 19.01 13.58 -11.13
N LYS A 96 18.46 14.40 -12.05
CA LYS A 96 17.04 14.83 -12.05
C LYS A 96 16.04 13.68 -11.91
N VAL A 97 16.36 12.50 -12.45
CA VAL A 97 15.50 11.31 -12.36
C VAL A 97 15.25 10.86 -10.91
N ARG A 98 16.11 11.24 -9.94
CA ARG A 98 15.94 10.95 -8.51
C ARG A 98 14.77 11.68 -7.86
N ARG A 99 14.21 12.69 -8.53
CA ARG A 99 12.97 13.36 -8.14
C ARG A 99 11.72 12.71 -8.76
N GLU A 100 11.89 11.89 -9.79
CA GLU A 100 10.80 11.32 -10.60
C GLU A 100 10.60 9.82 -10.34
N ARG A 101 11.68 9.05 -10.14
CA ARG A 101 11.62 7.60 -9.97
C ARG A 101 11.07 7.20 -8.60
N MET A 102 10.03 6.37 -8.57
CA MET A 102 9.47 5.80 -7.35
C MET A 102 10.08 4.43 -7.02
N GLY A 103 10.06 4.07 -5.73
CA GLY A 103 10.34 2.73 -5.24
C GLY A 103 9.06 2.05 -4.76
N HIS A 104 9.13 0.80 -4.35
CA HIS A 104 8.05 0.14 -3.62
C HIS A 104 8.59 -0.74 -2.50
N ILE A 105 7.72 -1.10 -1.56
CA ILE A 105 7.96 -2.09 -0.51
C ILE A 105 6.87 -3.15 -0.63
N GLU A 106 7.27 -4.40 -0.73
CA GLU A 106 6.34 -5.54 -0.68
C GLU A 106 6.01 -5.85 0.79
N LEU A 107 4.75 -5.64 1.19
CA LEU A 107 4.31 -5.86 2.56
C LEU A 107 4.14 -7.36 2.83
N ALA A 108 4.59 -7.81 3.99
CA ALA A 108 4.51 -9.21 4.42
C ALA A 108 3.09 -9.64 4.79
N SER A 109 2.27 -8.68 5.21
CA SER A 109 0.85 -8.84 5.48
C SER A 109 0.11 -7.68 4.82
N PRO A 110 -1.07 -7.91 4.23
CA PRO A 110 -1.97 -6.83 3.81
C PRO A 110 -2.16 -5.83 4.95
N THR A 111 -2.30 -4.55 4.59
CA THR A 111 -2.42 -3.43 5.52
C THR A 111 -3.52 -2.50 5.04
N ALA A 112 -4.48 -2.16 5.89
CA ALA A 112 -5.58 -1.28 5.51
C ALA A 112 -5.09 0.13 5.22
N HIS A 113 -5.58 0.76 4.16
CA HIS A 113 -5.25 2.15 3.88
C HIS A 113 -6.08 3.08 4.76
N ILE A 114 -5.42 3.81 5.65
CA ILE A 114 -6.07 4.59 6.71
C ILE A 114 -7.09 5.62 6.22
N TRP A 115 -6.89 6.25 5.05
CA TRP A 115 -7.87 7.21 4.52
C TRP A 115 -9.23 6.58 4.21
N PHE A 116 -9.29 5.34 3.73
CA PHE A 116 -10.57 4.69 3.44
C PHE A 116 -11.23 4.11 4.68
N LEU A 117 -10.44 3.90 5.75
CA LEU A 117 -10.89 3.42 7.04
C LEU A 117 -11.42 4.56 7.93
N LYS A 118 -10.59 5.56 8.24
CA LYS A 118 -10.87 6.62 9.23
C LYS A 118 -11.53 7.88 8.66
N SER A 119 -11.55 8.09 7.34
CA SER A 119 -12.29 9.23 6.77
C SER A 119 -13.76 9.11 7.15
N LEU A 120 -14.42 10.23 7.46
CA LEU A 120 -15.85 10.26 7.78
C LEU A 120 -16.64 10.76 6.57
N PRO A 121 -17.54 9.95 5.98
CA PRO A 121 -17.87 8.56 6.33
C PRO A 121 -16.83 7.53 5.86
N SER A 122 -16.64 6.46 6.63
CA SER A 122 -15.72 5.37 6.30
C SER A 122 -16.17 4.70 5.01
N ARG A 123 -15.27 4.60 4.02
CA ARG A 123 -15.61 3.98 2.73
C ARG A 123 -15.70 2.48 2.87
N ILE A 124 -14.78 1.87 3.61
CA ILE A 124 -14.79 0.43 3.91
C ILE A 124 -16.04 0.08 4.74
N GLY A 125 -16.33 0.86 5.78
CA GLY A 125 -17.52 0.64 6.62
C GLY A 125 -18.83 0.78 5.86
N LEU A 126 -18.98 1.81 5.04
CA LEU A 126 -20.19 1.99 4.24
C LEU A 126 -20.36 0.90 3.19
N LEU A 127 -19.27 0.41 2.61
CA LEU A 127 -19.30 -0.60 1.55
C LEU A 127 -19.64 -1.99 2.11
N LEU A 128 -19.04 -2.37 3.24
CA LEU A 128 -19.35 -3.62 3.94
C LEU A 128 -20.64 -3.55 4.78
N ASP A 129 -21.26 -2.39 4.94
CA ASP A 129 -22.36 -2.12 5.88
C ASP A 129 -22.07 -2.40 7.37
N MET A 130 -20.79 -2.52 7.73
CA MET A 130 -20.33 -2.76 9.09
C MET A 130 -20.00 -1.44 9.82
N PRO A 131 -20.22 -1.35 11.15
CA PRO A 131 -19.82 -0.18 11.90
C PRO A 131 -18.29 -0.09 12.00
N LEU A 132 -17.75 1.14 12.02
CA LEU A 132 -16.30 1.37 12.01
C LEU A 132 -15.57 0.65 13.16
N ARG A 133 -16.16 0.69 14.36
CA ARG A 133 -15.59 0.06 15.56
C ARG A 133 -15.37 -1.44 15.38
N ASP A 134 -16.27 -2.10 14.67
CA ASP A 134 -16.21 -3.53 14.43
C ASP A 134 -15.11 -3.88 13.42
N ILE A 135 -14.95 -3.07 12.37
CA ILE A 135 -13.84 -3.20 11.44
C ILE A 135 -12.50 -2.97 12.15
N GLU A 136 -12.42 -1.97 13.04
CA GLU A 136 -11.22 -1.72 13.85
C GLU A 136 -10.88 -2.91 14.75
N ARG A 137 -11.87 -3.52 15.42
CA ARG A 137 -11.68 -4.73 16.24
C ARG A 137 -11.10 -5.89 15.41
N VAL A 138 -11.60 -6.09 14.19
CA VAL A 138 -11.06 -7.09 13.28
C VAL A 138 -9.63 -6.74 12.86
N LEU A 139 -9.38 -5.50 12.43
CA LEU A 139 -8.06 -5.04 11.95
C LEU A 139 -6.97 -5.12 13.02
N TYR A 140 -7.30 -4.80 14.27
CA TYR A 140 -6.37 -4.80 15.40
C TYR A 140 -6.30 -6.16 16.13
N PHE A 141 -6.80 -7.23 15.51
CA PHE A 141 -6.72 -8.62 15.98
C PHE A 141 -7.43 -8.85 17.34
N GLU A 142 -8.48 -8.08 17.64
CA GLU A 142 -9.30 -8.26 18.85
C GLU A 142 -10.45 -9.25 18.63
N SER A 143 -10.92 -9.43 17.40
CA SER A 143 -12.05 -10.30 17.08
C SER A 143 -11.91 -10.89 15.68
N TYR A 144 -12.55 -12.03 15.46
CA TYR A 144 -12.66 -12.67 14.15
C TYR A 144 -13.90 -12.16 13.44
N VAL A 145 -13.89 -12.20 12.11
CA VAL A 145 -15.07 -11.99 11.28
C VAL A 145 -15.25 -13.17 10.35
N VAL A 146 -16.51 -13.64 10.25
CA VAL A 146 -16.91 -14.71 9.35
C VAL A 146 -16.89 -14.17 7.91
N ILE A 147 -16.07 -14.79 7.06
CA ILE A 147 -15.98 -14.46 5.64
C ILE A 147 -17.04 -15.24 4.87
N GLU A 148 -17.16 -16.54 5.15
CA GLU A 148 -18.12 -17.45 4.55
C GLU A 148 -18.70 -18.35 5.65
N GLY A 149 -20.03 -18.33 5.82
CA GLY A 149 -20.73 -19.08 6.86
C GLY A 149 -21.01 -20.55 6.51
N GLY A 150 -20.91 -20.93 5.24
CA GLY A 150 -21.14 -22.30 4.79
C GLY A 150 -22.53 -22.84 5.14
N MET A 151 -22.59 -24.08 5.60
CA MET A 151 -23.84 -24.74 6.07
C MET A 151 -24.04 -24.63 7.59
N THR A 152 -23.42 -23.64 8.22
CA THR A 152 -23.51 -23.42 9.67
C THR A 152 -24.57 -22.37 10.02
N ASN A 153 -24.76 -22.11 11.31
CA ASN A 153 -25.64 -21.04 11.80
C ASN A 153 -24.97 -19.65 11.78
N LEU A 154 -23.75 -19.54 11.24
CA LEU A 154 -22.99 -18.29 11.23
C LEU A 154 -23.31 -17.44 10.01
N GLU A 155 -23.54 -16.15 10.23
CA GLU A 155 -23.80 -15.19 9.16
C GLU A 155 -22.50 -14.59 8.63
N ARG A 156 -22.47 -14.29 7.33
CA ARG A 156 -21.37 -13.52 6.74
C ARG A 156 -21.26 -12.15 7.40
N GLN A 157 -20.05 -11.68 7.66
CA GLN A 157 -19.73 -10.46 8.44
C GLN A 157 -20.07 -10.52 9.93
N GLN A 158 -20.52 -11.67 10.45
CA GLN A 158 -20.68 -11.85 11.88
C GLN A 158 -19.31 -11.80 12.58
N ILE A 159 -19.26 -11.11 13.71
CA ILE A 159 -18.05 -10.95 14.50
C ILE A 159 -18.08 -11.93 15.65
N LEU A 160 -16.97 -12.63 15.83
CA LEU A 160 -16.78 -13.64 16.87
C LEU A 160 -15.66 -13.18 17.80
N THR A 161 -15.88 -13.30 19.11
CA THR A 161 -14.80 -13.24 20.09
C THR A 161 -13.87 -14.46 19.93
N GLU A 162 -12.72 -14.44 20.58
CA GLU A 162 -11.80 -15.59 20.55
C GLU A 162 -12.46 -16.86 21.11
N GLU A 163 -13.21 -16.73 22.22
CA GLU A 163 -13.98 -17.85 22.80
C GLU A 163 -15.04 -18.36 21.82
N GLN A 164 -15.87 -17.47 21.26
CA GLN A 164 -16.92 -17.85 20.30
C GLN A 164 -16.37 -18.49 19.03
N TYR A 165 -15.19 -18.04 18.57
CA TYR A 165 -14.52 -18.64 17.42
C TYR A 165 -14.04 -20.05 17.72
N LEU A 166 -13.47 -20.29 18.90
CA LEU A 166 -13.06 -21.63 19.33
C LEU A 166 -14.25 -22.56 19.49
N ASP A 167 -15.33 -22.11 20.13
CA ASP A 167 -16.56 -22.89 20.27
C ASP A 167 -17.17 -23.25 18.91
N ALA A 168 -17.23 -22.29 17.98
CA ALA A 168 -17.71 -22.53 16.63
C ALA A 168 -16.81 -23.50 15.85
N LEU A 169 -15.50 -23.46 16.07
CA LEU A 169 -14.55 -24.38 15.44
C LEU A 169 -14.66 -25.79 16.01
N GLU A 170 -14.99 -25.94 17.29
CA GLU A 170 -15.32 -27.24 17.91
C GLU A 170 -16.65 -27.81 17.39
N GLU A 171 -17.66 -26.97 17.16
CA GLU A 171 -18.99 -27.39 16.70
C GLU A 171 -19.02 -27.73 15.20
N PHE A 172 -18.46 -26.85 14.36
CA PHE A 172 -18.61 -26.90 12.90
C PHE A 172 -17.33 -27.30 12.16
N GLY A 173 -16.18 -27.39 12.84
CA GLY A 173 -14.90 -27.73 12.22
C GLY A 173 -14.54 -26.80 11.05
N ASP A 174 -14.34 -27.39 9.87
CA ASP A 174 -13.93 -26.69 8.64
C ASP A 174 -15.12 -26.19 7.78
N GLU A 175 -16.37 -26.25 8.28
CA GLU A 175 -17.56 -25.88 7.51
C GLU A 175 -17.77 -24.36 7.34
N PHE A 176 -16.99 -23.53 8.04
CA PHE A 176 -17.01 -22.07 7.92
C PHE A 176 -15.59 -21.48 7.85
N ASP A 177 -15.45 -20.28 7.30
CA ASP A 177 -14.17 -19.54 7.26
C ASP A 177 -14.32 -18.22 8.04
N ALA A 178 -13.54 -18.05 9.09
CA ALA A 178 -13.44 -16.80 9.84
C ALA A 178 -11.98 -16.39 10.02
N LYS A 179 -11.69 -15.11 9.80
CA LYS A 179 -10.33 -14.55 9.87
C LYS A 179 -10.31 -13.27 10.67
N MET A 180 -9.11 -12.81 10.99
CA MET A 180 -8.84 -11.52 11.63
C MET A 180 -7.79 -10.72 10.86
N GLY A 181 -7.66 -9.44 11.21
CA GLY A 181 -6.72 -8.52 10.59
C GLY A 181 -7.17 -8.00 9.22
N ALA A 182 -6.27 -7.29 8.57
CA ALA A 182 -6.50 -6.72 7.24
C ALA A 182 -6.75 -7.77 6.15
N GLU A 183 -6.27 -9.00 6.33
CA GLU A 183 -6.54 -10.13 5.43
C GLU A 183 -8.03 -10.49 5.42
N ALA A 184 -8.70 -10.44 6.57
CA ALA A 184 -10.12 -10.73 6.69
C ALA A 184 -10.96 -9.67 5.96
N ILE A 185 -10.64 -8.40 6.18
CA ILE A 185 -11.31 -7.27 5.50
C ILE A 185 -11.05 -7.34 3.99
N GLN A 186 -9.83 -7.66 3.57
CA GLN A 186 -9.51 -7.84 2.16
C GLN A 186 -10.32 -8.98 1.52
N ALA A 187 -10.48 -10.10 2.23
CA ALA A 187 -11.26 -11.24 1.75
C ALA A 187 -12.75 -10.89 1.61
N LEU A 188 -13.34 -10.21 2.59
CA LEU A 188 -14.73 -9.72 2.54
C LEU A 188 -14.96 -8.76 1.36
N LEU A 189 -14.01 -7.84 1.14
CA LEU A 189 -14.08 -6.89 0.02
C LEU A 189 -13.95 -7.60 -1.34
N LYS A 190 -13.12 -8.65 -1.41
CA LYS A 190 -12.86 -9.40 -2.64
C LYS A 190 -13.99 -10.35 -3.00
N SER A 191 -14.71 -10.93 -2.03
CA SER A 191 -15.85 -11.82 -2.30
C SER A 191 -17.14 -11.07 -2.64
N MET A 192 -17.14 -9.74 -2.59
CA MET A 192 -18.32 -8.94 -2.83
C MET A 192 -18.60 -8.78 -4.32
N ASP A 193 -19.80 -9.16 -4.76
CA ASP A 193 -20.32 -8.83 -6.09
C ASP A 193 -21.01 -7.47 -6.04
N LEU A 194 -20.37 -6.45 -6.65
CA LEU A 194 -20.87 -5.09 -6.63
C LEU A 194 -22.20 -4.90 -7.37
N GLU A 195 -22.38 -5.65 -8.46
CA GLU A 195 -23.55 -5.51 -9.33
C GLU A 195 -24.76 -6.15 -8.66
N GLN A 196 -24.58 -7.38 -8.14
CA GLN A 196 -25.62 -8.08 -7.40
C GLN A 196 -26.03 -7.31 -6.12
N GLU A 197 -25.07 -6.78 -5.37
CA GLU A 197 -25.37 -6.01 -4.15
C GLU A 197 -26.14 -4.71 -4.49
N CYS A 198 -25.82 -4.07 -5.62
CA CYS A 198 -26.55 -2.90 -6.10
C CYS A 198 -28.02 -3.21 -6.43
N GLU A 199 -28.29 -4.35 -7.05
CA GLU A 199 -29.66 -4.79 -7.38
C GLU A 199 -30.47 -5.06 -6.10
N THR A 200 -29.92 -5.85 -5.18
CA THR A 200 -30.57 -6.17 -3.90
C THR A 200 -30.90 -4.90 -3.10
N LEU A 201 -29.95 -3.96 -2.99
CA LEU A 201 -30.19 -2.72 -2.23
C LEU A 201 -31.23 -1.80 -2.89
N ARG A 202 -31.39 -1.85 -4.22
CA ARG A 202 -32.44 -1.09 -4.93
C ARG A 202 -33.83 -1.67 -4.63
N GLU A 203 -33.95 -2.99 -4.54
CA GLU A 203 -35.19 -3.65 -4.11
C GLU A 203 -35.53 -3.27 -2.66
N GLU A 204 -34.57 -3.40 -1.74
CA GLU A 204 -34.75 -3.01 -0.34
C GLU A 204 -35.14 -1.53 -0.17
N LEU A 205 -34.60 -0.63 -1.00
CA LEU A 205 -34.90 0.79 -0.98
C LEU A 205 -36.37 1.08 -1.36
N ASN A 206 -36.91 0.30 -2.29
CA ASN A 206 -38.30 0.41 -2.75
C ASN A 206 -39.27 -0.09 -1.68
N GLU A 207 -38.95 -1.18 -1.01
CA GLU A 207 -39.78 -1.78 0.05
C GLU A 207 -39.73 -1.00 1.36
N THR A 208 -38.60 -0.37 1.66
CA THR A 208 -38.39 0.31 2.94
C THR A 208 -39.09 1.67 2.99
N ASN A 209 -40.04 1.85 3.93
CA ASN A 209 -40.72 3.13 4.17
C ASN A 209 -40.02 4.04 5.20
N SER A 210 -38.98 3.55 5.89
CA SER A 210 -38.25 4.32 6.92
C SER A 210 -37.28 5.32 6.28
N GLU A 211 -37.44 6.62 6.60
CA GLU A 211 -36.57 7.69 6.06
C GLU A 211 -35.09 7.51 6.42
N THR A 212 -34.79 7.03 7.62
CA THR A 212 -33.40 6.85 8.10
C THR A 212 -32.72 5.72 7.34
N LYS A 213 -33.39 4.57 7.19
CA LYS A 213 -32.89 3.45 6.39
C LYS A 213 -32.74 3.82 4.92
N ARG A 214 -33.72 4.52 4.33
CA ARG A 214 -33.62 5.03 2.95
C ARG A 214 -32.38 5.89 2.74
N LYS A 215 -32.11 6.85 3.64
CA LYS A 215 -30.90 7.70 3.56
C LYS A 215 -29.59 6.88 3.63
N LYS A 216 -29.54 5.82 4.43
CA LYS A 216 -28.36 4.92 4.52
C LYS A 216 -28.18 4.14 3.21
N LEU A 217 -29.25 3.50 2.73
CA LEU A 217 -29.27 2.70 1.50
C LEU A 217 -28.88 3.54 0.28
N THR A 218 -29.45 4.73 0.12
CA THR A 218 -29.10 5.64 -1.01
C THR A 218 -27.60 6.00 -1.01
N LYS A 219 -27.00 6.24 0.16
CA LYS A 219 -25.56 6.52 0.25
C LYS A 219 -24.71 5.31 -0.13
N ARG A 220 -25.13 4.11 0.26
CA ARG A 220 -24.44 2.85 -0.05
C ARG A 220 -24.54 2.53 -1.54
N ILE A 221 -25.73 2.57 -2.13
CA ILE A 221 -25.97 2.37 -3.57
C ILE A 221 -25.12 3.33 -4.40
N LYS A 222 -25.12 4.62 -4.05
CA LYS A 222 -24.30 5.62 -4.76
C LYS A 222 -22.80 5.30 -4.72
N LEU A 223 -22.31 4.74 -3.62
CA LEU A 223 -20.91 4.32 -3.49
C LEU A 223 -20.62 3.10 -4.37
N LEU A 224 -21.49 2.09 -4.34
CA LEU A 224 -21.34 0.87 -5.13
C LEU A 224 -21.37 1.17 -6.64
N GLU A 225 -22.34 1.96 -7.09
CA GLU A 225 -22.43 2.42 -8.49
C GLU A 225 -21.17 3.17 -8.93
N ALA A 226 -20.61 4.01 -8.06
CA ALA A 226 -19.37 4.72 -8.34
C ALA A 226 -18.18 3.75 -8.48
N PHE A 227 -18.12 2.68 -7.68
CA PHE A 227 -17.11 1.63 -7.83
C PHE A 227 -17.26 0.90 -9.16
N VAL A 228 -18.47 0.42 -9.50
CA VAL A 228 -18.78 -0.26 -10.77
C VAL A 228 -18.39 0.63 -11.96
N GLN A 229 -18.83 1.88 -11.98
CA GLN A 229 -18.54 2.81 -13.09
C GLN A 229 -17.04 3.15 -13.20
N SER A 230 -16.34 3.23 -12.07
CA SER A 230 -14.91 3.58 -12.06
C SER A 230 -13.99 2.42 -12.49
N GLY A 231 -14.48 1.18 -12.44
CA GLY A 231 -13.68 -0.03 -12.66
C GLY A 231 -12.67 -0.30 -11.54
N ASN A 232 -12.73 0.45 -10.44
CA ASN A 232 -11.91 0.18 -9.26
C ASN A 232 -12.40 -1.07 -8.56
N LYS A 233 -11.48 -1.86 -8.01
CA LYS A 233 -11.84 -3.01 -7.18
C LYS A 233 -11.80 -2.64 -5.69
N PRO A 234 -12.80 -3.04 -4.87
CA PRO A 234 -12.87 -2.67 -3.45
C PRO A 234 -11.64 -3.11 -2.65
N GLU A 235 -11.06 -4.27 -2.97
CA GLU A 235 -9.89 -4.81 -2.28
C GLU A 235 -8.62 -3.96 -2.46
N TRP A 236 -8.58 -3.03 -3.42
CA TRP A 236 -7.46 -2.09 -3.58
C TRP A 236 -7.36 -1.06 -2.45
N MET A 237 -8.40 -0.94 -1.61
CA MET A 237 -8.32 -0.16 -0.37
C MET A 237 -7.42 -0.83 0.70
N ILE A 238 -7.06 -2.11 0.51
CA ILE A 238 -6.10 -2.82 1.35
C ILE A 238 -4.77 -2.93 0.59
N LEU A 239 -3.72 -2.33 1.15
CA LEU A 239 -2.39 -2.29 0.57
C LEU A 239 -1.68 -3.63 0.74
N THR A 240 -1.21 -4.17 -0.37
CA THR A 240 -0.22 -5.27 -0.41
C THR A 240 1.15 -4.76 -0.80
N VAL A 241 1.19 -3.65 -1.56
CA VAL A 241 2.40 -2.98 -2.01
C VAL A 241 2.32 -1.52 -1.60
N LEU A 242 3.37 -1.01 -0.98
CA LEU A 242 3.46 0.38 -0.54
C LEU A 242 4.47 1.15 -1.42
N PRO A 243 4.07 2.23 -2.12
CA PRO A 243 5.01 3.05 -2.88
C PRO A 243 5.94 3.84 -1.96
N VAL A 244 7.18 4.04 -2.43
CA VAL A 244 8.20 4.84 -1.76
C VAL A 244 8.47 6.09 -2.56
N LEU A 245 8.30 7.25 -1.92
CA LEU A 245 8.57 8.55 -2.54
C LEU A 245 10.02 8.66 -3.02
N PRO A 246 10.25 9.38 -4.14
CA PRO A 246 11.58 9.71 -4.63
C PRO A 246 12.44 10.40 -3.54
N PRO A 247 13.73 10.07 -3.41
CA PRO A 247 14.61 10.56 -2.34
C PRO A 247 14.79 12.08 -2.35
N ASP A 248 14.73 12.73 -3.51
CA ASP A 248 14.89 14.18 -3.61
C ASP A 248 13.65 14.96 -3.10
N LEU A 249 12.51 14.28 -2.92
CA LEU A 249 11.34 14.83 -2.21
C LEU A 249 11.43 14.63 -0.68
N ARG A 250 12.39 13.83 -0.21
CA ARG A 250 12.66 13.54 1.21
C ARG A 250 14.16 13.61 1.51
N PRO A 251 14.84 14.74 1.24
CA PRO A 251 16.29 14.83 1.24
C PRO A 251 16.91 14.63 2.64
N LEU A 252 18.17 14.21 2.65
CA LEU A 252 19.05 14.25 3.82
C LEU A 252 19.97 15.47 3.67
N VAL A 253 19.79 16.47 4.52
CA VAL A 253 20.56 17.72 4.43
C VAL A 253 21.76 17.61 5.36
N PRO A 254 23.01 17.69 4.86
CA PRO A 254 24.17 17.75 5.72
C PRO A 254 24.17 19.06 6.52
N LEU A 255 24.47 18.95 7.82
CA LEU A 255 24.66 20.06 8.73
C LEU A 255 26.14 20.19 9.09
N ASP A 256 26.52 21.36 9.62
CA ASP A 256 27.86 21.60 10.12
C ASP A 256 28.25 20.59 11.21
N GLY A 257 29.50 20.15 11.20
CA GLY A 257 30.01 19.13 12.13
C GLY A 257 29.66 17.68 11.79
N GLY A 258 29.27 17.39 10.54
CA GLY A 258 29.05 16.02 10.06
C GLY A 258 27.74 15.38 10.49
N ARG A 259 26.80 16.17 11.01
CA ARG A 259 25.43 15.74 11.30
C ARG A 259 24.58 15.82 10.03
N PHE A 260 23.46 15.09 10.00
CA PHE A 260 22.49 15.15 8.91
C PHE A 260 21.11 15.44 9.51
N ALA A 261 20.40 16.40 8.92
CA ALA A 261 18.98 16.57 9.16
C ALA A 261 18.23 15.55 8.29
N THR A 262 17.39 14.74 8.94
CA THR A 262 16.50 13.77 8.28
C THR A 262 15.10 14.35 8.19
N SER A 263 14.47 14.21 7.02
CA SER A 263 13.02 14.41 6.92
C SER A 263 12.29 13.34 7.74
N ASP A 264 11.21 13.72 8.44
CA ASP A 264 10.37 12.82 9.23
C ASP A 264 9.87 11.61 8.44
N LEU A 265 9.60 11.80 7.14
CA LEU A 265 9.21 10.72 6.22
C LEU A 265 10.23 9.59 6.16
N ASN A 266 11.53 9.90 6.22
CA ASN A 266 12.56 8.86 6.18
C ASN A 266 12.51 7.99 7.43
N ASP A 267 12.25 8.56 8.61
CA ASP A 267 12.15 7.77 9.84
C ASP A 267 10.87 6.92 9.89
N LEU A 268 9.77 7.42 9.32
CA LEU A 268 8.54 6.65 9.13
C LEU A 268 8.75 5.49 8.14
N TYR A 269 9.37 5.73 6.98
CA TYR A 269 9.71 4.65 6.03
C TYR A 269 10.64 3.62 6.67
N ARG A 270 11.65 4.05 7.43
CA ARG A 270 12.55 3.15 8.17
C ARG A 270 11.77 2.28 9.14
N ARG A 271 10.82 2.85 9.88
CA ARG A 271 9.94 2.12 10.80
C ARG A 271 9.15 1.05 10.06
N VAL A 272 8.48 1.40 8.95
CA VAL A 272 7.72 0.45 8.13
C VAL A 272 8.61 -0.69 7.63
N ILE A 273 9.77 -0.38 7.04
CA ILE A 273 10.70 -1.40 6.52
C ILE A 273 11.20 -2.32 7.64
N ASN A 274 11.55 -1.77 8.80
CA ASN A 274 12.02 -2.57 9.94
C ASN A 274 10.94 -3.53 10.44
N ARG A 275 9.71 -3.04 10.62
CA ARG A 275 8.56 -3.86 11.04
C ARG A 275 8.23 -4.93 10.01
N ASN A 276 8.18 -4.56 8.74
CA ASN A 276 7.91 -5.47 7.64
C ASN A 276 8.97 -6.59 7.56
N ASN A 277 10.25 -6.25 7.62
CA ASN A 277 11.34 -7.23 7.60
C ASN A 277 11.35 -8.13 8.83
N ARG A 278 11.00 -7.60 10.01
CA ARG A 278 10.84 -8.39 11.22
C ARG A 278 9.68 -9.37 11.09
N LEU A 279 8.54 -8.93 10.55
CA LEU A 279 7.39 -9.78 10.30
C LEU A 279 7.73 -10.90 9.31
N LYS A 280 8.41 -10.61 8.18
CA LYS A 280 8.88 -11.65 7.24
C LYS A 280 9.70 -12.72 7.95
N ARG A 281 10.67 -12.31 8.78
CA ARG A 281 11.49 -13.25 9.56
C ARG A 281 10.69 -14.08 10.57
N LEU A 282 9.68 -13.48 11.21
CA LEU A 282 8.83 -14.21 12.16
C LEU A 282 7.98 -15.27 11.46
N LEU A 283 7.48 -14.97 10.26
CA LEU A 283 6.76 -15.93 9.42
C LEU A 283 7.68 -17.06 8.94
N ASP A 284 8.90 -16.73 8.50
CA ASP A 284 9.89 -17.72 8.06
C ASP A 284 10.32 -18.68 9.18
N LEU A 285 10.34 -18.18 10.43
CA LEU A 285 10.68 -18.96 11.62
C LEU A 285 9.48 -19.68 12.24
N ALA A 286 8.29 -19.59 11.63
CA ALA A 286 7.03 -20.12 12.18
C ALA A 286 6.83 -19.72 13.66
N ALA A 287 7.05 -18.43 13.95
CA ALA A 287 6.89 -17.90 15.30
C ALA A 287 5.42 -18.03 15.78
N PRO A 288 5.18 -18.13 17.10
CA PRO A 288 3.83 -18.23 17.66
C PRO A 288 2.90 -17.08 17.22
N ASP A 289 1.62 -17.40 17.02
CA ASP A 289 0.60 -16.48 16.50
C ASP A 289 0.47 -15.19 17.29
N ILE A 290 0.60 -15.22 18.62
CA ILE A 290 0.54 -14.02 19.47
C ILE A 290 1.60 -12.99 19.04
N ILE A 291 2.82 -13.46 18.74
CA ILE A 291 3.93 -12.60 18.33
C ILE A 291 3.70 -12.09 16.91
N VAL A 292 3.22 -12.95 16.01
CA VAL A 292 2.91 -12.59 14.61
C VAL A 292 1.78 -11.56 14.55
N ARG A 293 0.68 -11.77 15.29
CA ARG A 293 -0.46 -10.83 15.38
C ARG A 293 0.01 -9.47 15.90
N ASN A 294 0.82 -9.45 16.95
CA ASN A 294 1.37 -8.20 17.47
C ASN A 294 2.25 -7.49 16.42
N GLU A 295 3.11 -8.21 15.69
CA GLU A 295 3.95 -7.57 14.67
C GLU A 295 3.13 -7.11 13.44
N LYS A 296 2.07 -7.84 13.04
CA LYS A 296 1.10 -7.39 12.03
C LYS A 296 0.42 -6.08 12.46
N ARG A 297 -0.02 -5.99 13.73
CA ARG A 297 -0.57 -4.74 14.31
C ARG A 297 0.43 -3.59 14.28
N MET A 298 1.68 -3.83 14.70
CA MET A 298 2.72 -2.80 14.68
C MET A 298 3.09 -2.35 13.25
N LEU A 299 2.98 -3.24 12.26
CA LEU A 299 3.13 -2.87 10.86
C LEU A 299 1.99 -1.97 10.38
N GLN A 300 0.73 -2.32 10.72
CA GLN A 300 -0.44 -1.49 10.43
C GLN A 300 -0.27 -0.08 11.01
N GLU A 301 0.07 0.05 12.29
CA GLU A 301 0.31 1.34 12.94
C GLU A 301 1.45 2.14 12.28
N ALA A 302 2.51 1.46 11.82
CA ALA A 302 3.63 2.12 11.17
C ALA A 302 3.25 2.68 9.78
N VAL A 303 2.43 1.95 9.02
CA VAL A 303 1.91 2.40 7.72
C VAL A 303 0.86 3.50 7.92
N ASP A 304 0.00 3.36 8.93
CA ASP A 304 -0.97 4.37 9.33
C ASP A 304 -0.27 5.70 9.64
N ALA A 305 0.78 5.68 10.48
CA ALA A 305 1.55 6.87 10.81
C ALA A 305 2.24 7.49 9.58
N LEU A 306 2.70 6.66 8.63
CA LEU A 306 3.30 7.13 7.39
C LEU A 306 2.28 7.89 6.51
N LEU A 307 1.06 7.34 6.37
CA LEU A 307 0.01 7.89 5.52
C LEU A 307 -0.81 9.00 6.21
N GLU A 308 -0.87 9.02 7.54
CA GLU A 308 -1.46 10.12 8.31
C GLU A 308 -0.55 11.36 8.30
N LEU A 309 0.77 11.22 8.36
CA LEU A 309 1.65 12.41 8.28
C LEU A 309 1.52 13.14 6.94
N SER A 310 1.16 12.42 5.87
CA SER A 310 0.78 13.03 4.59
C SER A 310 -0.59 13.73 4.58
N LEU A 311 -1.38 13.71 5.67
CA LEU A 311 -2.63 14.48 5.80
C LEU A 311 -2.40 15.91 6.32
N ILE A 312 -1.25 16.19 6.93
CA ILE A 312 -1.02 17.44 7.70
C ILE A 312 -0.36 18.55 6.83
N HIS A 313 -0.06 18.26 5.55
CA HIS A 313 0.51 19.19 4.59
C HIS A 313 -0.22 19.11 3.25
#